data_AF-A0A853BUT6-F1
#
_entry.id   AF-A0A853BUT6-F1
#
_cell.length_a   1.000
_cell.length_b   1.000
_cell.length_c   1.000
_cell.angle_alpha   90.00
_cell.angle_beta   90.00
_cell.angle_gamma   90.00
#
_symmetry.space_group_name_H-M   'P 1'
#
loop_
_entity.id
_entity.type
_entity.pdbx_description
1 polymer ?
#
loop_
_entity_poly.entity_id
_entity_poly.type
_entity_poly.pdbx_seq_one_letter_code
_entity_poly.pdbx_strand_id
1 'polypeptide(L)'
;MHLSITPGLLACGQMPVEVVERKGAGHPDTLADGVAEAVSRAYARYCLDHFGAILHHNSDKTALLGGAAHVEFGRGEMTRPLTVLVNGRFTEALGAKRVPVAEIIDTTVRAFLTARLPRLDPDRDIQVQMRLSTASSPGAVHGDSADQQAGRKHWFHPRTLDDLAERHRAFANDTSAGVGYAPLGAAEQLVLAVEQYLTGEFASANPWCGTDVKVMAVRSGRQVHLTACVPQIADHTPDLDTYVRRRDQVRALIASLAHQVLPSDHQVHVALNTRDDDERRELYLTATGSSIESGDEGVVGRGNRPTGLISMLRPMSMEGVSGKNPVYHVGKLYSLAAQRAAEALHERTGHACAVVLVSQSGRNLDDPWQAVVHTSAPALPELLVRQVIGHMLGEGLEEIRSGLLAGKVATA
;
A
#
# COMPACT_ATOMS: atom_id res chain seq x y z
N MET A 1 16.95 -15.52 -16.75
CA MET A 1 16.79 -14.05 -16.72
C MET A 1 17.99 -13.35 -17.34
N HIS A 2 17.76 -12.23 -18.04
CA HIS A 2 18.84 -11.30 -18.40
C HIS A 2 19.11 -10.36 -17.22
N LEU A 3 20.37 -10.28 -16.78
CA LEU A 3 20.79 -9.50 -15.63
C LEU A 3 21.69 -8.35 -16.07
N SER A 4 21.37 -7.13 -15.66
CA SER A 4 22.21 -5.95 -15.82
C SER A 4 22.55 -5.37 -14.44
N ILE A 5 23.84 -5.18 -14.16
CA ILE A 5 24.32 -4.55 -12.93
C ILE A 5 25.01 -3.25 -13.32
N THR A 6 24.50 -2.13 -12.82
CA THR A 6 24.94 -0.79 -13.25
C THR A 6 25.36 0.04 -12.03
N PRO A 7 26.60 0.56 -12.00
CA PRO A 7 27.03 1.47 -10.95
C PRO A 7 26.40 2.87 -11.12
N GLY A 8 26.61 3.73 -10.13
CA GLY A 8 26.23 5.14 -10.21
C GLY A 8 24.92 5.51 -9.50
N LEU A 9 24.35 4.59 -8.72
CA LEU A 9 23.31 4.97 -7.77
C LEU A 9 23.95 5.82 -6.66
N LEU A 10 23.41 7.01 -6.40
CA LEU A 10 23.84 7.80 -5.25
C LEU A 10 23.47 7.07 -3.96
N ALA A 11 24.43 6.90 -3.05
CA ALA A 11 24.12 6.42 -1.71
C ALA A 11 23.19 7.41 -1.00
N CYS A 12 22.37 6.93 -0.08
CA CYS A 12 21.31 7.75 0.52
C CYS A 12 21.85 8.98 1.24
N GLY A 13 22.93 8.82 2.02
CA GLY A 13 23.63 9.92 2.68
C GLY A 13 24.37 10.87 1.72
N GLN A 14 24.51 10.52 0.45
CA GLN A 14 25.14 11.36 -0.58
C GLN A 14 24.12 12.11 -1.44
N MET A 15 22.83 11.82 -1.32
CA MET A 15 21.80 12.56 -2.04
C MET A 15 21.76 14.02 -1.51
N PRO A 16 21.97 15.02 -2.38
CA PRO A 16 21.99 16.42 -1.93
C PRO A 16 20.60 16.90 -1.52
N VAL A 17 19.55 16.33 -2.14
CA VAL A 17 18.15 16.65 -1.88
C VAL A 17 17.34 15.36 -1.76
N GLU A 18 16.41 15.33 -0.79
CA GLU A 18 15.36 14.31 -0.68
C GLU A 18 13.99 15.00 -0.61
N VAL A 19 13.00 14.42 -1.27
CA VAL A 19 11.59 14.83 -1.19
C VAL A 19 10.78 13.56 -0.95
N VAL A 20 10.18 13.48 0.24
CA VAL A 20 9.54 12.26 0.72
C VAL A 20 8.19 12.59 1.31
N GLU A 21 7.18 11.82 0.93
CA GLU A 21 5.84 11.87 1.49
C GLU A 21 5.44 10.50 2.06
N ARG A 22 4.64 10.51 3.11
CA ARG A 22 3.90 9.33 3.58
C ARG A 22 2.48 9.71 3.94
N LYS A 23 1.55 8.89 3.46
CA LYS A 23 0.13 8.95 3.78
C LYS A 23 -0.18 7.89 4.81
N GLY A 24 -0.63 8.31 5.99
CA GLY A 24 -0.79 7.47 7.17
C GLY A 24 -2.03 6.59 7.16
N ALA A 25 -2.20 5.82 8.22
CA ALA A 25 -3.18 4.74 8.30
C ALA A 25 -4.65 5.17 8.08
N GLY A 26 -5.02 6.40 8.43
CA GLY A 26 -6.35 6.96 8.24
C GLY A 26 -6.52 7.79 6.96
N HIS A 27 -5.46 7.98 6.16
CA HIS A 27 -5.55 8.76 4.93
C HIS A 27 -6.43 8.05 3.90
N PRO A 28 -7.32 8.75 3.17
CA PRO A 28 -8.24 8.14 2.20
C PRO A 28 -7.58 7.15 1.23
N ASP A 29 -6.47 7.52 0.58
CA ASP A 29 -5.75 6.61 -0.33
C ASP A 29 -5.19 5.36 0.39
N THR A 30 -4.64 5.51 1.60
CA THR A 30 -4.12 4.38 2.38
C THR A 30 -5.25 3.47 2.85
N LEU A 31 -6.40 4.03 3.21
CA LEU A 31 -7.62 3.27 3.48
C LEU A 31 -8.09 2.51 2.24
N ALA A 32 -8.03 3.12 1.06
CA ALA A 32 -8.39 2.46 -0.21
C ALA A 32 -7.48 1.27 -0.53
N ASP A 33 -6.16 1.46 -0.39
CA ASP A 33 -5.17 0.39 -0.50
C ASP A 33 -5.45 -0.72 0.52
N GLY A 34 -5.70 -0.35 1.78
CA GLY A 34 -5.99 -1.30 2.85
C GLY A 34 -7.27 -2.12 2.65
N VAL A 35 -8.36 -1.48 2.20
CA VAL A 35 -9.62 -2.16 1.87
C VAL A 35 -9.42 -3.14 0.73
N ALA A 36 -8.77 -2.72 -0.36
CA ALA A 36 -8.51 -3.59 -1.51
C ALA A 36 -7.68 -4.82 -1.10
N GLU A 37 -6.60 -4.63 -0.34
CA GLU A 37 -5.79 -5.74 0.13
C GLU A 37 -6.56 -6.66 1.09
N ALA A 38 -7.36 -6.10 2.00
CA ALA A 38 -8.19 -6.87 2.91
C ALA A 38 -9.20 -7.74 2.16
N VAL A 39 -9.89 -7.19 1.16
CA VAL A 39 -10.84 -7.92 0.31
C VAL A 39 -10.15 -9.04 -0.47
N SER A 40 -9.01 -8.76 -1.11
CA SER A 40 -8.22 -9.78 -1.82
C SER A 40 -7.81 -10.91 -0.89
N ARG A 41 -7.33 -10.60 0.32
CA ARG A 41 -6.93 -11.60 1.32
C ARG A 41 -8.12 -12.43 1.82
N ALA A 42 -9.24 -11.79 2.14
CA ALA A 42 -10.44 -12.49 2.61
C ALA A 42 -10.98 -13.45 1.56
N TYR A 43 -11.07 -13.00 0.31
CA TYR A 43 -11.47 -13.84 -0.83
C TYR A 43 -10.48 -14.98 -1.05
N ALA A 44 -9.18 -14.71 -1.05
CA ALA A 44 -8.14 -15.72 -1.25
C ALA A 44 -8.20 -16.82 -0.19
N ARG A 45 -8.38 -16.44 1.10
CA ARG A 45 -8.55 -17.39 2.20
C ARG A 45 -9.80 -18.23 2.03
N TYR A 46 -10.95 -17.61 1.74
CA TYR A 46 -12.18 -18.35 1.48
C TYR A 46 -11.98 -19.40 0.39
N CYS A 47 -11.35 -19.03 -0.72
CA CYS A 47 -11.10 -19.97 -1.82
C CYS A 47 -10.14 -21.10 -1.42
N LEU A 48 -9.08 -20.79 -0.68
CA LEU A 48 -8.15 -21.81 -0.20
C LEU A 48 -8.85 -22.81 0.72
N ASP A 49 -9.66 -22.33 1.67
CA ASP A 49 -10.34 -23.17 2.67
C ASP A 49 -11.41 -24.07 2.02
N HIS A 50 -12.10 -23.61 0.97
CA HIS A 50 -13.24 -24.32 0.37
C HIS A 50 -12.89 -25.11 -0.91
N PHE A 51 -11.83 -24.70 -1.61
CA PHE A 51 -11.45 -25.29 -2.91
C PHE A 51 -10.00 -25.78 -2.96
N GLY A 52 -9.17 -25.50 -1.95
CA GLY A 52 -7.74 -25.86 -1.96
C GLY A 52 -6.91 -25.08 -2.97
N ALA A 53 -7.44 -23.96 -3.47
CA ALA A 53 -6.76 -23.08 -4.43
C ALA A 53 -7.32 -21.65 -4.34
N ILE A 54 -6.46 -20.67 -4.57
CA ILE A 54 -6.89 -19.27 -4.71
C ILE A 54 -7.41 -19.09 -6.13
N LEU A 55 -8.70 -18.75 -6.27
CA LEU A 55 -9.28 -18.49 -7.58
C LEU A 55 -8.89 -17.09 -8.08
N HIS A 56 -9.02 -16.89 -9.38
CA HIS A 56 -8.72 -15.62 -10.02
C HIS A 56 -9.59 -14.48 -9.49
N HIS A 57 -8.92 -13.39 -9.12
CA HIS A 57 -9.58 -12.19 -8.62
C HIS A 57 -8.63 -10.99 -8.67
N ASN A 58 -9.17 -9.77 -8.71
CA ASN A 58 -8.46 -8.53 -8.42
C ASN A 58 -9.47 -7.51 -7.90
N SER A 59 -9.10 -6.81 -6.83
CA SER A 59 -9.88 -5.74 -6.17
C SER A 59 -9.13 -4.40 -6.17
N ASP A 60 -8.11 -4.30 -7.02
CA ASP A 60 -7.14 -3.21 -7.08
C ASP A 60 -7.68 -1.93 -7.75
N LYS A 61 -8.98 -1.87 -8.04
CA LYS A 61 -9.70 -0.70 -8.57
C LYS A 61 -10.73 -0.20 -7.56
N THR A 62 -10.43 -0.34 -6.27
CA THR A 62 -11.28 0.15 -5.19
C THR A 62 -11.11 1.66 -5.01
N ALA A 63 -12.21 2.36 -4.78
CA ALA A 63 -12.23 3.78 -4.43
C ALA A 63 -13.13 4.02 -3.22
N LEU A 64 -12.74 4.95 -2.36
CA LEU A 64 -13.52 5.46 -1.24
C LEU A 64 -13.95 6.88 -1.61
N LEU A 65 -15.25 7.12 -1.67
CA LEU A 65 -15.85 8.41 -1.97
C LEU A 65 -16.34 9.03 -0.66
N GLY A 66 -15.88 10.23 -0.37
CA GLY A 66 -16.07 10.84 0.93
C GLY A 66 -17.53 11.07 1.32
N GLY A 67 -17.78 10.96 2.63
CA GLY A 67 -19.05 11.25 3.25
C GLY A 67 -19.32 12.74 3.40
N ALA A 68 -20.15 13.08 4.37
CA ALA A 68 -20.22 14.41 4.96
C ALA A 68 -20.29 14.25 6.48
N ALA A 69 -19.66 15.16 7.22
CA ALA A 69 -19.74 15.24 8.66
C ALA A 69 -20.05 16.66 9.12
N HIS A 70 -20.67 16.76 10.29
CA HIS A 70 -20.80 17.99 11.05
C HIS A 70 -19.83 17.92 12.22
N VAL A 71 -18.96 18.92 12.35
CA VAL A 71 -17.98 19.02 13.44
C VAL A 71 -18.13 20.36 14.14
N GLU A 72 -18.20 20.29 15.46
CA GLU A 72 -18.09 21.41 16.38
C GLU A 72 -17.19 20.98 17.54
N PHE A 73 -16.71 21.93 18.34
CA PHE A 73 -15.90 21.55 19.50
C PHE A 73 -16.72 20.70 20.47
N GLY A 74 -16.16 19.55 20.86
CA GLY A 74 -16.80 18.57 21.73
C GLY A 74 -17.80 17.64 21.04
N ARG A 75 -18.06 17.79 19.73
CA ARG A 75 -19.02 16.93 19.01
C ARG A 75 -18.74 16.86 17.51
N GLY A 76 -18.59 15.64 17.00
CA GLY A 76 -18.56 15.34 15.57
C GLY A 76 -19.53 14.22 15.24
N GLU A 77 -20.19 14.28 14.09
CA GLU A 77 -21.02 13.18 13.60
C GLU A 77 -21.02 13.11 12.08
N MET A 78 -21.15 11.90 11.56
CA MET A 78 -21.40 11.68 10.13
C MET A 78 -22.84 12.10 9.81
N THR A 79 -23.00 12.95 8.79
CA THR A 79 -24.31 13.37 8.28
C THR A 79 -24.66 12.68 6.96
N ARG A 80 -23.65 12.11 6.27
CA ARG A 80 -23.84 11.29 5.06
C ARG A 80 -22.77 10.21 5.01
N PRO A 81 -23.12 8.93 4.72
CA PRO A 81 -22.15 7.85 4.65
C PRO A 81 -21.10 8.09 3.55
N LEU A 82 -19.92 7.52 3.77
CA LEU A 82 -18.93 7.35 2.72
C LEU A 82 -19.33 6.17 1.83
N THR A 83 -18.98 6.23 0.54
CA THR A 83 -19.24 5.15 -0.41
C THR A 83 -17.95 4.40 -0.73
N VAL A 84 -17.94 3.10 -0.50
CA VAL A 84 -16.84 2.22 -0.91
C VAL A 84 -17.21 1.56 -2.23
N LEU A 85 -16.61 2.05 -3.31
CA LEU A 85 -16.79 1.51 -4.65
C LEU A 85 -15.75 0.41 -4.89
N VAL A 86 -16.17 -0.84 -4.77
CA VAL A 86 -15.32 -2.02 -5.06
C VAL A 86 -15.51 -2.41 -6.52
N ASN A 87 -14.57 -1.96 -7.36
CA ASN A 87 -14.47 -2.43 -8.73
C ASN A 87 -13.39 -3.49 -8.83
N GLY A 88 -13.67 -4.52 -9.64
CA GLY A 88 -12.75 -5.63 -9.73
C GLY A 88 -13.26 -6.76 -10.58
N ARG A 89 -12.45 -7.82 -10.62
CA ARG A 89 -12.84 -9.07 -11.25
C ARG A 89 -12.75 -10.17 -10.22
N PHE A 90 -13.76 -11.03 -10.15
CA PHE A 90 -13.81 -12.13 -9.19
C PHE A 90 -14.40 -13.35 -9.87
N THR A 91 -13.87 -14.52 -9.56
CA THR A 91 -14.48 -15.80 -9.93
C THR A 91 -15.66 -16.07 -8.99
N GLU A 92 -16.86 -16.20 -9.53
CA GLU A 92 -18.07 -16.38 -8.72
C GLU A 92 -18.41 -17.85 -8.43
N ALA A 93 -17.73 -18.78 -9.09
CA ALA A 93 -17.95 -20.21 -8.92
C ALA A 93 -16.75 -21.04 -9.36
N LEU A 94 -16.61 -22.23 -8.77
CA LEU A 94 -15.80 -23.34 -9.30
C LEU A 94 -16.75 -24.49 -9.66
N GLY A 95 -17.01 -24.66 -10.95
CA GLY A 95 -18.04 -25.58 -11.44
C GLY A 95 -19.42 -25.21 -10.88
N ALA A 96 -20.05 -26.12 -10.15
CA ALA A 96 -21.35 -25.89 -9.53
C ALA A 96 -21.26 -25.18 -8.16
N LYS A 97 -20.07 -25.10 -7.54
CA LYS A 97 -19.91 -24.53 -6.20
C LYS A 97 -19.72 -23.03 -6.29
N ARG A 98 -20.62 -22.26 -5.67
CA ARG A 98 -20.61 -20.79 -5.69
C ARG A 98 -19.67 -20.21 -4.63
N VAL A 99 -19.13 -19.03 -4.93
CA VAL A 99 -18.42 -18.18 -3.98
C VAL A 99 -19.35 -17.03 -3.56
N PRO A 100 -19.54 -16.76 -2.27
CA PRO A 100 -20.37 -15.65 -1.78
C PRO A 100 -19.59 -14.33 -1.89
N VAL A 101 -19.21 -13.94 -3.12
CA VAL A 101 -18.31 -12.80 -3.37
C VAL A 101 -18.81 -11.51 -2.73
N ALA A 102 -20.10 -11.20 -2.89
CA ALA A 102 -20.70 -9.99 -2.34
C ALA A 102 -20.63 -9.97 -0.81
N GLU A 103 -20.95 -11.08 -0.14
CA GLU A 103 -20.90 -11.19 1.33
C GLU A 103 -19.48 -11.02 1.86
N ILE A 104 -18.49 -11.64 1.19
CA ILE A 104 -17.07 -11.50 1.53
C ILE A 104 -16.65 -10.03 1.43
N ILE A 105 -17.00 -9.35 0.34
CA ILE A 105 -16.64 -7.95 0.13
C ILE A 105 -17.29 -7.06 1.19
N ASP A 106 -18.61 -7.13 1.36
CA ASP A 106 -19.35 -6.24 2.27
C ASP A 106 -18.86 -6.40 3.72
N THR A 107 -18.77 -7.65 4.21
CA THR A 107 -18.28 -7.96 5.56
C THR A 107 -16.85 -7.45 5.78
N THR A 108 -15.97 -7.68 4.80
CA THR A 108 -14.55 -7.29 4.91
C THR A 108 -14.38 -5.78 4.90
N VAL A 109 -15.10 -5.07 4.03
CA VAL A 109 -15.05 -3.61 3.92
C VAL A 109 -15.48 -2.97 5.24
N ARG A 110 -16.66 -3.37 5.76
CA ARG A 110 -17.19 -2.83 7.03
C ARG A 110 -16.24 -3.11 8.19
N ALA A 111 -15.78 -4.35 8.33
CA ALA A 111 -14.85 -4.73 9.40
C ALA A 111 -13.50 -4.00 9.30
N PHE A 112 -12.96 -3.81 8.10
CA PHE A 112 -11.69 -3.11 7.92
C PHE A 112 -11.81 -1.63 8.29
N LEU A 113 -12.84 -0.95 7.79
CA LEU A 113 -13.02 0.48 8.03
C LEU A 113 -13.35 0.78 9.49
N THR A 114 -14.21 0.00 10.15
CA THR A 114 -14.49 0.20 11.59
C THR A 114 -13.29 -0.13 12.46
N ALA A 115 -12.42 -1.08 12.06
CA ALA A 115 -11.18 -1.32 12.78
C ALA A 115 -10.17 -0.16 12.63
N ARG A 116 -10.17 0.55 11.49
CA ARG A 116 -9.25 1.68 11.23
C ARG A 116 -9.78 3.02 11.70
N LEU A 117 -11.09 3.20 11.65
CA LEU A 117 -11.83 4.38 12.09
C LEU A 117 -12.95 3.91 13.03
N PRO A 118 -12.65 3.65 14.33
CA PRO A 118 -13.58 3.06 15.30
C PRO A 118 -14.86 3.86 15.55
N ARG A 119 -14.88 5.10 15.08
CA ARG A 119 -16.01 6.03 15.18
C ARG A 119 -17.04 5.90 14.06
N LEU A 120 -16.74 5.15 12.99
CA LEU A 120 -17.72 4.86 11.96
C LEU A 120 -18.71 3.80 12.46
N ASP A 121 -20.00 4.11 12.34
CA ASP A 121 -21.03 3.09 12.45
C ASP A 121 -21.05 2.25 11.16
N PRO A 122 -20.88 0.92 11.22
CA PRO A 122 -20.78 0.10 10.04
C PRO A 122 -22.04 0.13 9.19
N ASP A 123 -23.23 0.28 9.76
CA ASP A 123 -24.51 0.19 9.04
C ASP A 123 -24.98 1.57 8.55
N ARG A 124 -24.73 2.61 9.33
CA ARG A 124 -25.15 3.99 9.02
C ARG A 124 -24.14 4.74 8.16
N ASP A 125 -22.85 4.59 8.44
CA ASP A 125 -21.81 5.51 7.92
C ASP A 125 -21.03 4.94 6.72
N ILE A 126 -21.28 3.67 6.35
CA ILE A 126 -20.59 2.97 5.25
C ILE A 126 -21.59 2.40 4.26
N GLN A 127 -21.49 2.83 3.00
CA GLN A 127 -22.22 2.26 1.88
C GLN A 127 -21.28 1.52 0.94
N VAL A 128 -21.45 0.20 0.80
CA VAL A 128 -20.67 -0.61 -0.16
C VAL A 128 -21.38 -0.68 -1.50
N GLN A 129 -20.68 -0.30 -2.58
CA GLN A 129 -21.15 -0.42 -3.95
C GLN A 129 -20.19 -1.29 -4.76
N MET A 130 -20.71 -2.34 -5.40
CA MET A 130 -19.89 -3.30 -6.11
C MET A 130 -20.13 -3.19 -7.63
N ARG A 131 -19.05 -3.08 -8.40
CA ARG A 131 -19.07 -3.22 -9.88
C ARG A 131 -18.09 -4.32 -10.28
N LEU A 132 -18.56 -5.55 -10.13
CA LEU A 132 -17.77 -6.75 -10.39
C LEU A 132 -17.93 -7.18 -11.85
N SER A 133 -16.87 -7.76 -12.40
CA SER A 133 -16.88 -8.34 -13.74
C SER A 133 -16.24 -9.73 -13.73
N THR A 134 -16.80 -10.65 -14.51
CA THR A 134 -16.19 -11.95 -14.79
C THR A 134 -15.70 -12.03 -16.24
N ALA A 135 -15.58 -10.90 -16.93
CA ALA A 135 -15.15 -10.89 -18.33
C ALA A 135 -13.70 -11.35 -18.44
N SER A 136 -13.43 -12.23 -19.40
CA SER A 136 -12.08 -12.69 -19.71
C SER A 136 -11.20 -11.51 -20.15
N SER A 137 -9.93 -11.55 -19.79
CA SER A 137 -8.92 -10.65 -20.37
C SER A 137 -8.84 -10.85 -21.90
N PRO A 138 -8.46 -9.81 -22.67
CA PRO A 138 -8.26 -9.94 -24.11
C PRO A 138 -7.35 -11.11 -24.50
N GLY A 139 -7.57 -11.66 -25.70
CA GLY A 139 -6.77 -12.75 -26.25
C GLY A 139 -7.34 -14.15 -26.09
N ALA A 140 -8.62 -14.27 -25.69
CA ALA A 140 -9.41 -15.47 -25.99
C ALA A 140 -10.02 -15.32 -27.40
N VAL A 141 -9.76 -16.28 -28.29
CA VAL A 141 -10.45 -16.35 -29.59
C VAL A 141 -11.59 -17.35 -29.44
N HIS A 142 -12.82 -16.87 -29.59
CA HIS A 142 -14.01 -17.70 -29.52
C HIS A 142 -14.12 -18.52 -30.82
N GLY A 143 -14.15 -19.85 -30.71
CA GLY A 143 -14.32 -20.77 -31.85
C GLY A 143 -14.40 -22.22 -31.39
N ASP A 144 -14.86 -23.10 -32.28
CA ASP A 144 -14.96 -24.55 -32.06
C ASP A 144 -13.57 -25.20 -32.21
N SER A 145 -12.68 -24.96 -31.25
CA SER A 145 -11.49 -25.79 -31.10
C SER A 145 -11.63 -26.67 -29.85
N ALA A 146 -11.78 -27.97 -30.11
CA ALA A 146 -11.83 -29.03 -29.09
C ALA A 146 -10.59 -29.03 -28.17
N ASP A 147 -9.50 -28.40 -28.60
CA ASP A 147 -8.19 -28.38 -27.94
C ASP A 147 -7.90 -27.11 -27.11
N GLN A 148 -8.88 -26.23 -26.83
CA GLN A 148 -8.68 -25.12 -25.88
C GLN A 148 -8.68 -25.63 -24.42
N GLN A 149 -7.73 -26.51 -24.09
CA GLN A 149 -7.44 -26.91 -22.71
C GLN A 149 -6.93 -25.69 -21.92
N ALA A 150 -7.50 -25.43 -20.73
CA ALA A 150 -7.14 -24.35 -19.80
C ALA A 150 -6.93 -22.96 -20.46
N GLY A 151 -7.76 -22.61 -21.45
CA GLY A 151 -7.67 -21.33 -22.13
C GLY A 151 -8.19 -20.15 -21.31
N ARG A 152 -7.80 -18.91 -21.67
CA ARG A 152 -8.29 -17.64 -21.10
C ARG A 152 -9.83 -17.52 -21.00
N LYS A 153 -10.56 -18.37 -21.73
CA LYS A 153 -12.02 -18.54 -21.71
C LYS A 153 -12.55 -18.96 -20.33
N HIS A 154 -11.83 -19.80 -19.58
CA HIS A 154 -12.29 -20.34 -18.29
C HIS A 154 -11.63 -19.66 -17.09
N TRP A 155 -10.85 -18.61 -17.32
CA TRP A 155 -10.10 -17.88 -16.30
C TRP A 155 -11.00 -17.39 -15.14
N PHE A 156 -12.13 -16.74 -15.42
CA PHE A 156 -13.08 -16.30 -14.38
C PHE A 156 -14.29 -17.24 -14.21
N HIS A 157 -14.32 -18.35 -14.97
CA HIS A 157 -15.37 -19.37 -14.93
C HIS A 157 -14.75 -20.78 -14.96
N PRO A 158 -13.91 -21.14 -13.97
CA PRO A 158 -13.27 -22.44 -13.91
C PRO A 158 -14.30 -23.51 -13.58
N ARG A 159 -14.24 -24.65 -14.27
CA ARG A 159 -15.13 -25.80 -14.03
C ARG A 159 -14.54 -26.76 -13.00
N THR A 160 -13.23 -26.94 -13.08
CA THR A 160 -12.42 -27.75 -12.16
C THR A 160 -11.14 -26.98 -11.80
N LEU A 161 -10.39 -27.48 -10.82
CA LEU A 161 -9.10 -26.91 -10.47
C LEU A 161 -8.08 -26.99 -11.62
N ASP A 162 -8.28 -27.89 -12.59
CA ASP A 162 -7.39 -28.02 -13.75
C ASP A 162 -7.54 -26.86 -14.73
N ASP A 163 -8.64 -26.10 -14.67
CA ASP A 163 -8.81 -24.87 -15.46
C ASP A 163 -7.95 -23.70 -14.91
N LEU A 164 -7.34 -23.83 -13.72
CA LEU A 164 -6.44 -22.84 -13.13
C LEU A 164 -5.00 -23.06 -13.63
N ALA A 165 -4.62 -22.33 -14.66
CA ALA A 165 -3.34 -22.51 -15.35
C ALA A 165 -2.12 -22.33 -14.42
N GLU A 166 -2.22 -21.46 -13.42
CA GLU A 166 -1.19 -21.18 -12.41
C GLU A 166 -0.84 -22.39 -11.54
N ARG A 167 -1.73 -23.39 -11.44
CA ARG A 167 -1.47 -24.65 -10.72
C ARG A 167 -0.57 -25.59 -11.50
N HIS A 168 -0.61 -25.52 -12.83
CA HIS A 168 0.24 -26.32 -13.70
C HIS A 168 1.57 -25.63 -13.96
N ARG A 169 1.57 -24.30 -13.98
CA ARG A 169 2.76 -23.48 -14.24
C ARG A 169 2.55 -22.07 -13.68
N ALA A 170 3.43 -21.59 -12.80
CA ALA A 170 3.42 -20.20 -12.37
C ALA A 170 3.94 -19.28 -13.49
N PHE A 171 3.09 -18.40 -14.03
CA PHE A 171 3.45 -17.47 -15.08
C PHE A 171 3.00 -16.04 -14.76
N ALA A 172 3.68 -15.07 -15.36
CA ALA A 172 3.35 -13.67 -15.28
C ALA A 172 2.02 -13.39 -16.00
N ASN A 173 1.05 -12.82 -15.28
CA ASN A 173 -0.21 -12.40 -15.90
C ASN A 173 -0.03 -11.22 -16.88
N ASP A 174 0.95 -10.36 -16.61
CA ASP A 174 1.15 -9.10 -17.33
C ASP A 174 2.63 -8.84 -17.64
N THR A 175 2.88 -7.84 -18.48
CA THR A 175 4.20 -7.24 -18.72
C THR A 175 4.30 -5.98 -17.85
N SER A 176 4.84 -6.14 -16.64
CA SER A 176 4.96 -5.09 -15.63
C SER A 176 6.38 -5.03 -15.05
N ALA A 177 6.68 -3.96 -14.31
CA ALA A 177 7.93 -3.82 -13.58
C ALA A 177 7.68 -3.55 -12.09
N GLY A 178 8.32 -4.34 -11.24
CA GLY A 178 8.44 -4.08 -9.81
C GLY A 178 9.76 -3.39 -9.50
N VAL A 179 9.75 -2.42 -8.59
CA VAL A 179 10.94 -1.65 -8.19
C VAL A 179 11.02 -1.63 -6.67
N GLY A 180 12.22 -1.85 -6.14
CA GLY A 180 12.54 -1.70 -4.74
C GLY A 180 13.95 -1.15 -4.55
N TYR A 181 14.22 -0.56 -3.38
CA TYR A 181 15.54 -0.03 -3.07
C TYR A 181 15.85 -0.11 -1.57
N ALA A 182 17.14 -0.14 -1.25
CA ALA A 182 17.65 -0.07 0.10
C ALA A 182 19.04 0.59 0.13
N PRO A 183 19.43 1.24 1.23
CA PRO A 183 18.61 1.53 2.41
C PRO A 183 17.69 2.74 2.19
N LEU A 184 16.86 3.04 3.19
CA LEU A 184 16.16 4.31 3.30
C LEU A 184 17.14 5.44 3.65
N GLY A 185 16.94 6.62 3.06
CA GLY A 185 17.64 7.85 3.37
C GLY A 185 17.13 8.54 4.63
N ALA A 186 17.75 9.66 4.99
CA ALA A 186 17.52 10.32 6.27
C ALA A 186 16.09 10.87 6.39
N ALA A 187 15.58 11.56 5.35
CA ALA A 187 14.20 12.03 5.33
C ALA A 187 13.20 10.88 5.22
N GLU A 188 13.56 9.79 4.53
CA GLU A 188 12.73 8.58 4.41
C GLU A 188 12.52 7.92 5.78
N GLN A 189 13.60 7.76 6.55
CA GLN A 189 13.56 7.24 7.92
C GLN A 189 12.74 8.17 8.84
N LEU A 190 12.96 9.48 8.76
CA LEU A 190 12.23 10.45 9.58
C LEU A 190 10.73 10.43 9.31
N VAL A 191 10.34 10.52 8.03
CA VAL A 191 8.92 10.53 7.62
C VAL A 191 8.22 9.24 8.06
N LEU A 192 8.89 8.09 7.88
CA LEU A 192 8.35 6.80 8.30
C LEU A 192 8.17 6.74 9.81
N ALA A 193 9.18 7.13 10.58
CA ALA A 193 9.15 7.10 12.04
C ALA A 193 8.07 8.04 12.63
N VAL A 194 7.95 9.25 12.08
CA VAL A 194 6.93 10.22 12.52
C VAL A 194 5.53 9.69 12.29
N GLU A 195 5.22 9.20 11.08
CA GLU A 195 3.89 8.68 10.79
C GLU A 195 3.57 7.45 11.64
N GLN A 196 4.48 6.47 11.73
CA GLN A 196 4.26 5.24 12.48
C GLN A 196 4.03 5.50 13.98
N TYR A 197 4.76 6.46 14.56
CA TYR A 197 4.56 6.84 15.95
C TYR A 197 3.20 7.52 16.15
N LEU A 198 2.87 8.50 15.30
CA LEU A 198 1.64 9.28 15.42
C LEU A 198 0.38 8.44 15.21
N THR A 199 0.36 7.56 14.20
CA THR A 199 -0.81 6.71 13.90
C THR A 199 -0.84 5.40 14.68
N GLY A 200 0.25 5.05 15.36
CA GLY A 200 0.39 3.86 16.19
C GLY A 200 0.29 4.15 17.69
N GLU A 201 1.43 4.14 18.37
CA GLU A 201 1.54 4.27 19.84
C GLU A 201 0.86 5.55 20.35
N PHE A 202 1.11 6.68 19.68
CA PHE A 202 0.60 7.97 20.14
C PHE A 202 -0.93 8.04 20.05
N ALA A 203 -1.53 7.72 18.89
CA ALA A 203 -2.99 7.69 18.73
C ALA A 203 -3.67 6.69 19.67
N SER A 204 -3.03 5.55 19.96
CA SER A 204 -3.55 4.56 20.91
C SER A 204 -3.63 5.12 22.33
N ALA A 205 -2.65 5.93 22.74
CA ALA A 205 -2.63 6.60 24.05
C ALA A 205 -3.43 7.92 24.07
N ASN A 206 -3.76 8.48 22.91
CA ASN A 206 -4.38 9.79 22.74
C ASN A 206 -5.59 9.69 21.80
N PRO A 207 -6.78 9.31 22.32
CA PRO A 207 -7.99 9.12 21.50
C PRO A 207 -8.44 10.37 20.73
N TRP A 208 -7.94 11.55 21.11
CA TRP A 208 -8.19 12.79 20.39
C TRP A 208 -7.40 12.92 19.09
N CYS A 209 -6.34 12.14 18.87
CA CYS A 209 -5.51 12.21 17.67
C CYS A 209 -6.09 11.27 16.61
N GLY A 210 -6.50 11.80 15.46
CA GLY A 210 -6.90 10.97 14.33
C GLY A 210 -5.71 10.34 13.62
N THR A 211 -5.98 9.34 12.78
CA THR A 211 -4.96 8.53 12.11
C THR A 211 -4.71 8.95 10.65
N ASP A 212 -5.48 9.90 10.11
CA ASP A 212 -5.20 10.55 8.81
C ASP A 212 -4.04 11.53 8.92
N VAL A 213 -2.86 10.96 9.13
CA VAL A 213 -1.61 11.71 9.25
C VAL A 213 -0.92 11.72 7.90
N LYS A 214 -0.67 12.90 7.34
CA LYS A 214 0.16 13.05 6.13
C LYS A 214 1.44 13.79 6.49
N VAL A 215 2.58 13.20 6.15
CA VAL A 215 3.90 13.79 6.44
C VAL A 215 4.63 14.01 5.13
N MET A 216 5.13 15.22 4.91
CA MET A 216 5.99 15.61 3.80
C MET A 216 7.30 16.16 4.37
N ALA A 217 8.43 15.67 3.87
CA ALA A 217 9.74 16.21 4.21
C ALA A 217 10.55 16.55 2.96
N VAL A 218 11.18 17.72 3.00
CA VAL A 218 12.21 18.13 2.04
C VAL A 218 13.52 18.29 2.79
N ARG A 219 14.52 17.49 2.45
CA ARG A 219 15.89 17.63 2.98
C ARG A 219 16.78 18.21 1.91
N SER A 220 17.56 19.24 2.24
CA SER A 220 18.60 19.83 1.41
C SER A 220 19.90 19.89 2.21
N GLY A 221 20.83 18.97 1.93
CA GLY A 221 22.00 18.77 2.78
C GLY A 221 21.59 18.43 4.22
N ARG A 222 21.91 19.32 5.15
CA ARG A 222 21.59 19.20 6.59
C ARG A 222 20.29 19.89 7.00
N GLN A 223 19.65 20.65 6.11
CA GLN A 223 18.39 21.35 6.37
C GLN A 223 17.23 20.42 6.06
N VAL A 224 16.29 20.28 6.99
CA VAL A 224 15.07 19.46 6.84
C VAL A 224 13.86 20.34 7.12
N HIS A 225 12.98 20.46 6.13
CA HIS A 225 11.67 21.06 6.29
C HIS A 225 10.62 19.94 6.29
N LEU A 226 9.93 19.77 7.41
CA LEU A 226 8.90 18.76 7.58
C LEU A 226 7.55 19.44 7.81
N THR A 227 6.57 19.12 6.99
CA THR A 227 5.18 19.49 7.19
C THR A 227 4.37 18.25 7.51
N ALA A 228 3.62 18.28 8.61
CA ALA A 228 2.65 17.23 8.94
C ALA A 228 1.23 17.79 8.97
N CYS A 229 0.27 16.97 8.54
CA CYS A 229 -1.16 17.18 8.74
C CYS A 229 -1.63 16.12 9.73
N VAL A 230 -2.22 16.51 10.85
CA VAL A 230 -2.67 15.61 11.94
C VAL A 230 -4.03 16.11 12.44
N PRO A 231 -5.12 15.37 12.18
CA PRO A 231 -6.44 15.78 12.63
C PRO A 231 -6.63 15.55 14.13
N GLN A 232 -7.47 16.38 14.73
CA GLN A 232 -8.02 16.13 16.06
C GLN A 232 -9.48 15.69 15.96
N ILE A 233 -9.89 14.78 16.84
CA ILE A 233 -11.25 14.27 16.92
C ILE A 233 -12.10 15.23 17.77
N ALA A 234 -13.21 15.70 17.18
CA ALA A 234 -14.13 16.71 17.71
C ALA A 234 -14.63 16.37 19.11
N ASP A 235 -15.12 15.14 19.34
CA ASP A 235 -15.67 14.69 20.63
C ASP A 235 -14.66 14.78 21.78
N HIS A 236 -13.37 14.76 21.47
CA HIS A 236 -12.31 14.84 22.48
C HIS A 236 -11.68 16.23 22.57
N THR A 237 -12.16 17.20 21.79
CA THR A 237 -11.57 18.54 21.64
C THR A 237 -12.64 19.60 21.95
N PRO A 238 -12.78 20.00 23.23
CA PRO A 238 -13.91 20.81 23.71
C PRO A 238 -13.83 22.30 23.36
N ASP A 239 -12.67 22.80 22.96
CA ASP A 239 -12.46 24.22 22.66
C ASP A 239 -11.19 24.44 21.80
N LEU A 240 -11.06 25.68 21.29
CA LEU A 240 -9.92 26.12 20.49
C LEU A 240 -8.60 26.05 21.28
N ASP A 241 -8.59 26.44 22.55
CA ASP A 241 -7.38 26.43 23.37
C ASP A 241 -6.82 25.01 23.50
N THR A 242 -7.69 24.02 23.68
CA THR A 242 -7.32 22.61 23.73
C THR A 242 -6.77 22.12 22.40
N TYR A 243 -7.41 22.51 21.29
CA TYR A 243 -6.92 22.20 19.95
C TYR A 243 -5.50 22.77 19.74
N VAL A 244 -5.29 24.06 20.02
CA VAL A 244 -4.00 24.74 19.84
C VAL A 244 -2.91 24.13 20.71
N ARG A 245 -3.18 23.86 22.01
CA ARG A 245 -2.22 23.21 22.91
C ARG A 245 -1.77 21.84 22.39
N ARG A 246 -2.70 21.02 21.88
CA ARG A 246 -2.40 19.69 21.33
C ARG A 246 -1.67 19.77 19.99
N ARG A 247 -2.00 20.74 19.14
CA ARG A 247 -1.24 21.05 17.92
C ARG A 247 0.21 21.37 18.28
N ASP A 248 0.44 22.25 19.26
CA ASP A 248 1.79 22.58 19.72
C ASP A 248 2.52 21.38 20.35
N GLN A 249 1.82 20.54 21.11
CA GLN A 249 2.36 19.29 21.65
C GLN A 249 2.83 18.35 20.54
N VAL A 250 2.02 18.14 19.50
CA VAL A 250 2.39 17.28 18.35
C VAL A 250 3.56 17.89 17.58
N ARG A 251 3.59 19.20 17.37
CA ARG A 251 4.74 19.87 16.73
C ARG A 251 6.04 19.63 17.51
N ALA A 252 6.00 19.78 18.84
CA ALA A 252 7.16 19.55 19.70
C ALA A 252 7.58 18.07 19.73
N LEU A 253 6.62 17.15 19.72
CA LEU A 253 6.86 15.71 19.63
C LEU A 253 7.55 15.33 18.32
N ILE A 254 7.08 15.83 17.18
CA ILE A 254 7.71 15.59 15.87
C ILE A 254 9.14 16.14 15.87
N ALA A 255 9.36 17.32 16.43
CA ALA A 255 10.71 17.87 16.58
C ALA A 255 11.60 16.96 17.44
N SER A 256 11.08 16.43 18.56
CA SER A 256 11.83 15.48 19.41
C SER A 256 12.18 14.19 18.66
N LEU A 257 11.22 13.60 17.94
CA LEU A 257 11.47 12.41 17.10
C LEU A 257 12.53 12.68 16.04
N ALA A 258 12.53 13.87 15.45
CA ALA A 258 13.53 14.24 14.46
C ALA A 258 14.95 14.25 15.04
N HIS A 259 15.14 14.71 16.29
CA HIS A 259 16.44 14.66 16.98
C HIS A 259 16.89 13.24 17.34
N GLN A 260 15.96 12.28 17.46
CA GLN A 260 16.28 10.87 17.75
C GLN A 260 16.66 10.12 16.48
N VAL A 261 16.01 10.42 15.35
CA VAL A 261 16.18 9.71 14.08
C VAL A 261 17.35 10.27 13.25
N LEU A 262 17.51 11.59 13.24
CA LEU A 262 18.52 12.25 12.41
C LEU A 262 19.84 12.48 13.15
N PRO A 263 20.97 12.55 12.43
CA PRO A 263 22.23 13.01 13.00
C PRO A 263 22.10 14.41 13.62
N SER A 264 22.84 14.66 14.70
CA SER A 264 22.74 15.90 15.50
C SER A 264 23.10 17.19 14.77
N ASP A 265 23.73 17.10 13.60
CA ASP A 265 24.10 18.24 12.76
C ASP A 265 22.98 18.66 11.78
N HIS A 266 21.84 17.97 11.78
CA HIS A 266 20.67 18.32 10.98
C HIS A 266 19.83 19.41 11.67
N GLN A 267 19.40 20.39 10.90
CA GLN A 267 18.49 21.44 11.35
C GLN A 267 17.09 21.16 10.83
N VAL A 268 16.14 20.97 11.74
CA VAL A 268 14.78 20.53 11.40
C VAL A 268 13.77 21.64 11.69
N HIS A 269 13.03 22.02 10.67
CA HIS A 269 11.92 22.96 10.74
C HIS A 269 10.61 22.19 10.60
N VAL A 270 9.81 22.16 11.67
CA VAL A 270 8.54 21.44 11.69
C VAL A 270 7.38 22.43 11.56
N ALA A 271 6.55 22.20 10.55
CA ALA A 271 5.26 22.84 10.37
C ALA A 271 4.14 21.81 10.58
N LEU A 272 3.04 22.22 11.22
CA LEU A 272 1.91 21.34 11.52
C LEU A 272 0.61 22.05 11.12
N ASN A 273 -0.27 21.33 10.41
CA ASN A 273 -1.59 21.81 9.98
C ASN A 273 -1.55 23.23 9.41
N THR A 274 -0.71 23.46 8.39
CA THR A 274 -0.40 24.81 7.87
C THR A 274 -1.57 25.55 7.24
N ARG A 275 -2.73 24.89 7.08
CA ARG A 275 -3.97 25.50 6.61
C ARG A 275 -4.79 26.07 7.78
N ASP A 276 -4.44 25.75 9.02
CA ASP A 276 -5.20 26.21 10.17
C ASP A 276 -5.21 27.76 10.26
N ASP A 277 -6.38 28.30 10.57
CA ASP A 277 -6.59 29.71 10.93
C ASP A 277 -7.42 29.76 12.22
N ASP A 278 -6.77 30.12 13.32
CA ASP A 278 -7.36 30.12 14.66
C ASP A 278 -8.45 31.20 14.82
N GLU A 279 -8.32 32.34 14.12
CA GLU A 279 -9.30 33.44 14.18
C GLU A 279 -10.58 33.07 13.44
N ARG A 280 -10.43 32.48 12.24
CA ARG A 280 -11.55 32.02 11.40
C ARG A 280 -12.10 30.66 11.84
N ARG A 281 -11.37 29.96 12.71
CA ARG A 281 -11.66 28.58 13.14
C ARG A 281 -11.70 27.60 11.97
N GLU A 282 -10.83 27.81 10.99
CA GLU A 282 -10.56 26.83 9.96
C GLU A 282 -9.51 25.89 10.53
N LEU A 283 -9.93 24.75 11.10
CA LEU A 283 -9.06 23.84 11.85
C LEU A 283 -9.17 22.43 11.29
N TYR A 284 -8.12 21.62 11.40
CA TYR A 284 -8.19 20.20 11.08
C TYR A 284 -8.87 19.39 12.20
N LEU A 285 -10.15 19.68 12.41
CA LEU A 285 -11.04 18.98 13.33
C LEU A 285 -11.94 18.02 12.55
N THR A 286 -12.06 16.78 13.04
CA THR A 286 -12.79 15.70 12.36
C THR A 286 -13.72 14.95 13.32
N ALA A 287 -14.78 14.33 12.82
CA ALA A 287 -15.60 13.39 13.57
C ALA A 287 -14.86 12.06 13.72
N THR A 288 -14.42 11.46 12.64
CA THR A 288 -13.94 10.07 12.58
C THR A 288 -12.43 9.92 12.73
N GLY A 289 -11.68 11.03 12.69
CA GLY A 289 -10.21 11.01 12.67
C GLY A 289 -9.60 10.93 11.27
N SER A 290 -10.40 11.09 10.21
CA SER A 290 -9.98 11.06 8.81
C SER A 290 -10.75 12.05 7.94
N SER A 291 -10.09 12.64 6.94
CA SER A 291 -10.74 13.55 5.97
C SER A 291 -11.71 12.84 5.02
N ILE A 292 -11.77 11.50 5.02
CA ILE A 292 -12.76 10.75 4.23
C ILE A 292 -14.20 11.15 4.60
N GLU A 293 -14.42 11.72 5.77
CA GLU A 293 -15.72 12.23 6.18
C GLU A 293 -16.14 13.54 5.51
N SER A 294 -15.20 14.31 4.94
CA SER A 294 -15.42 15.67 4.45
C SER A 294 -15.41 15.77 2.93
N GLY A 295 -15.65 14.66 2.23
CA GLY A 295 -15.71 14.62 0.77
C GLY A 295 -14.38 14.33 0.07
N ASP A 296 -13.27 14.15 0.81
CA ASP A 296 -12.03 13.66 0.23
C ASP A 296 -12.22 12.23 -0.31
N GLU A 297 -11.41 11.87 -1.30
CA GLU A 297 -11.50 10.59 -1.98
C GLU A 297 -10.19 9.81 -1.83
N GLY A 298 -10.31 8.50 -1.74
CA GLY A 298 -9.18 7.57 -1.71
C GLY A 298 -9.23 6.61 -2.88
N VAL A 299 -8.12 6.38 -3.58
CA VAL A 299 -8.07 5.41 -4.68
C VAL A 299 -6.84 4.53 -4.56
N VAL A 300 -7.02 3.22 -4.77
CA VAL A 300 -5.92 2.24 -4.76
C VAL A 300 -4.76 2.70 -5.64
N GLY A 301 -3.54 2.58 -5.12
CA GLY A 301 -2.32 2.91 -5.85
C GLY A 301 -2.02 4.42 -5.97
N ARG A 302 -2.81 5.29 -5.33
CA ARG A 302 -2.50 6.73 -5.19
C ARG A 302 -1.76 7.08 -3.90
N GLY A 303 -1.55 6.09 -3.04
CA GLY A 303 -0.84 6.19 -1.77
C GLY A 303 0.65 5.84 -1.85
N ASN A 304 1.15 5.30 -0.75
CA ASN A 304 2.53 4.88 -0.57
C ASN A 304 2.93 3.78 -1.57
N ARG A 305 4.23 3.57 -1.76
CA ARG A 305 4.78 2.40 -2.48
C ARG A 305 5.00 1.24 -1.51
N PRO A 306 5.43 0.04 -1.97
CA PRO A 306 5.74 -1.08 -1.08
C PRO A 306 6.80 -0.79 -0.01
N THR A 307 7.59 0.27 -0.18
CA THR A 307 8.50 0.80 0.85
C THR A 307 7.77 1.51 2.01
N GLY A 308 6.45 1.72 1.90
CA GLY A 308 5.68 2.57 2.79
C GLY A 308 5.86 4.06 2.53
N LEU A 309 6.55 4.47 1.45
CA LEU A 309 6.87 5.87 1.20
C LEU A 309 6.56 6.27 -0.24
N ILE A 310 6.41 7.58 -0.45
CA ILE A 310 6.42 8.22 -1.76
C ILE A 310 7.72 9.03 -1.84
N SER A 311 8.78 8.38 -2.32
CA SER A 311 10.11 8.98 -2.44
C SER A 311 10.33 9.53 -3.85
N MET A 312 10.04 10.83 -4.03
CA MET A 312 9.92 11.46 -5.35
C MET A 312 11.22 11.45 -6.18
N LEU A 313 12.37 11.31 -5.51
CA LEU A 313 13.70 11.30 -6.14
C LEU A 313 14.33 9.90 -6.19
N ARG A 314 13.55 8.85 -5.88
CA ARG A 314 13.97 7.46 -5.98
C ARG A 314 13.31 6.76 -7.17
N PRO A 315 13.92 5.69 -7.71
CA PRO A 315 13.22 4.80 -8.62
C PRO A 315 11.96 4.24 -7.97
N MET A 316 10.84 4.28 -8.68
CA MET A 316 9.55 3.75 -8.20
C MET A 316 8.76 3.11 -9.35
N SER A 317 7.89 2.18 -8.99
CA SER A 317 6.87 1.66 -9.91
C SER A 317 5.53 2.36 -9.70
N MET A 318 4.82 2.60 -10.80
CA MET A 318 3.44 3.09 -10.77
C MET A 318 2.42 1.97 -10.51
N GLU A 319 2.86 0.71 -10.44
CA GLU A 319 2.00 -0.42 -10.08
C GLU A 319 1.46 -0.24 -8.65
N GLY A 320 0.14 -0.10 -8.51
CA GLY A 320 -0.54 -0.24 -7.21
C GLY A 320 -0.52 -1.71 -6.78
N VAL A 321 -0.01 -2.03 -5.59
CA VAL A 321 0.20 -3.43 -5.18
C VAL A 321 -1.05 -4.03 -4.52
N SER A 322 -1.81 -3.22 -3.80
CA SER A 322 -2.93 -3.65 -2.99
C SER A 322 -4.10 -4.19 -3.80
N GLY A 323 -4.69 -5.30 -3.34
CA GLY A 323 -5.88 -5.91 -3.95
C GLY A 323 -5.63 -6.78 -5.17
N LYS A 324 -4.39 -6.88 -5.64
CA LYS A 324 -3.97 -7.81 -6.71
C LYS A 324 -3.83 -9.24 -6.18
N ASN A 325 -4.12 -10.21 -7.05
CA ASN A 325 -4.00 -11.62 -6.73
C ASN A 325 -2.58 -11.97 -6.24
N PRO A 326 -2.43 -12.62 -5.07
CA PRO A 326 -1.12 -12.91 -4.51
C PRO A 326 -0.38 -14.06 -5.20
N VAL A 327 -1.02 -14.84 -6.08
CA VAL A 327 -0.39 -16.03 -6.69
C VAL A 327 0.50 -15.68 -7.88
N TYR A 328 0.02 -14.85 -8.80
CA TYR A 328 0.68 -14.65 -10.09
C TYR A 328 0.83 -13.18 -10.51
N HIS A 329 0.24 -12.22 -9.77
CA HIS A 329 0.20 -10.84 -10.25
C HIS A 329 1.56 -10.17 -10.11
N VAL A 330 2.26 -9.98 -11.22
CA VAL A 330 3.65 -9.48 -11.22
C VAL A 330 3.78 -8.08 -10.64
N GLY A 331 2.86 -7.16 -10.93
CA GLY A 331 2.87 -5.82 -10.32
C GLY A 331 2.89 -5.83 -8.79
N LYS A 332 2.35 -6.89 -8.15
CA LYS A 332 2.41 -7.10 -6.70
C LYS A 332 3.66 -7.87 -6.29
N LEU A 333 3.83 -9.07 -6.85
CA LEU A 333 4.89 -9.99 -6.43
C LEU A 333 6.29 -9.49 -6.77
N TYR A 334 6.50 -8.94 -7.97
CA TYR A 334 7.81 -8.39 -8.34
C TYR A 334 8.14 -7.11 -7.60
N SER A 335 7.14 -6.28 -7.24
CA SER A 335 7.40 -5.09 -6.43
C SER A 335 7.85 -5.46 -5.02
N LEU A 336 7.19 -6.43 -4.39
CA LEU A 336 7.57 -6.93 -3.06
C LEU A 336 8.91 -7.70 -3.10
N ALA A 337 9.13 -8.53 -4.12
CA ALA A 337 10.38 -9.27 -4.29
C ALA A 337 11.56 -8.35 -4.60
N ALA A 338 11.37 -7.31 -5.41
CA ALA A 338 12.40 -6.32 -5.69
C ALA A 338 12.81 -5.55 -4.44
N GLN A 339 11.85 -5.20 -3.58
CA GLN A 339 12.13 -4.56 -2.30
C GLN A 339 12.97 -5.44 -1.38
N ARG A 340 12.55 -6.69 -1.16
CA ARG A 340 13.32 -7.65 -0.35
C ARG A 340 14.70 -7.97 -0.95
N ALA A 341 14.81 -8.04 -2.28
CA ALA A 341 16.08 -8.25 -2.94
C ALA A 341 17.04 -7.07 -2.72
N ALA A 342 16.53 -5.83 -2.77
CA ALA A 342 17.33 -4.65 -2.50
C ALA A 342 17.83 -4.62 -1.05
N GLU A 343 16.96 -4.93 -0.09
CA GLU A 343 17.29 -5.07 1.33
C GLU A 343 18.39 -6.13 1.55
N ALA A 344 18.19 -7.34 1.02
CA ALA A 344 19.17 -8.43 1.14
C ALA A 344 20.52 -8.11 0.49
N LEU A 345 20.52 -7.42 -0.66
CA LEU A 345 21.77 -6.96 -1.29
C LEU A 345 22.47 -5.91 -0.43
N HIS A 346 21.72 -4.95 0.12
CA HIS A 346 22.27 -3.94 1.01
C HIS A 346 22.87 -4.58 2.28
N GLU A 347 22.15 -5.47 2.95
CA GLU A 347 22.62 -6.16 4.15
C GLU A 347 23.92 -6.94 3.92
N ARG A 348 24.05 -7.60 2.76
CA ARG A 348 25.23 -8.41 2.44
C ARG A 348 26.43 -7.60 1.95
N THR A 349 26.23 -6.37 1.49
CA THR A 349 27.29 -5.59 0.81
C THR A 349 27.59 -4.25 1.45
N GLY A 350 26.69 -3.71 2.28
CA GLY A 350 26.73 -2.34 2.79
C GLY A 350 26.45 -1.27 1.73
N HIS A 351 26.21 -1.63 0.47
CA HIS A 351 26.02 -0.68 -0.62
C HIS A 351 24.54 -0.37 -0.85
N ALA A 352 24.24 0.86 -1.27
CA ALA A 352 22.90 1.20 -1.70
C ALA A 352 22.57 0.45 -3.00
N CYS A 353 21.38 -0.12 -3.08
CA CYS A 353 20.92 -0.94 -4.19
C CYS A 353 19.49 -0.55 -4.56
N ALA A 354 19.20 -0.46 -5.84
CA ALA A 354 17.85 -0.44 -6.39
C ALA A 354 17.70 -1.63 -7.34
N VAL A 355 16.65 -2.41 -7.17
CA VAL A 355 16.36 -3.61 -7.95
C VAL A 355 15.10 -3.37 -8.75
N VAL A 356 15.15 -3.68 -10.04
CA VAL A 356 14.01 -3.68 -10.95
C VAL A 356 13.82 -5.08 -11.52
N LEU A 357 12.63 -5.64 -11.35
CA LEU A 357 12.25 -6.93 -11.91
C LEU A 357 11.16 -6.70 -12.96
N VAL A 358 11.44 -7.10 -14.21
CA VAL A 358 10.54 -6.87 -15.35
C VAL A 358 10.03 -8.21 -15.88
N SER A 359 8.71 -8.35 -15.99
CA SER A 359 8.07 -9.53 -16.58
C SER A 359 7.76 -9.34 -18.05
N GLN A 360 7.46 -10.45 -18.73
CA GLN A 360 6.72 -10.48 -19.98
C GLN A 360 5.50 -11.39 -19.75
N SER A 361 4.31 -10.96 -20.18
CA SER A 361 3.09 -11.76 -20.00
C SER A 361 3.26 -13.18 -20.58
N GLY A 362 2.93 -14.20 -19.79
CA GLY A 362 3.06 -15.62 -20.14
C GLY A 362 4.44 -16.24 -19.89
N ARG A 363 5.45 -15.46 -19.51
CA ARG A 363 6.76 -15.96 -19.05
C ARG A 363 6.63 -16.57 -17.65
N ASN A 364 7.51 -17.50 -17.27
CA ASN A 364 7.51 -18.05 -15.91
C ASN A 364 7.73 -16.94 -14.87
N LEU A 365 7.08 -17.08 -13.72
CA LEU A 365 7.15 -16.09 -12.65
C LEU A 365 8.51 -16.08 -11.93
N ASP A 366 9.23 -17.19 -11.94
CA ASP A 366 10.56 -17.35 -11.35
C ASP A 366 11.71 -16.93 -12.31
N ASP A 367 11.37 -16.56 -13.54
CA ASP A 367 12.31 -16.18 -14.59
C ASP A 367 11.90 -14.84 -15.21
N PRO A 368 12.19 -13.69 -14.57
CA PRO A 368 11.91 -12.38 -15.12
C PRO A 368 12.61 -12.20 -16.47
N TRP A 369 11.98 -11.41 -17.34
CA TRP A 369 12.57 -11.06 -18.62
C TRP A 369 13.86 -10.29 -18.43
N GLN A 370 13.83 -9.28 -17.55
CA GLN A 370 14.99 -8.49 -17.16
C GLN A 370 15.03 -8.35 -15.64
N ALA A 371 16.24 -8.45 -15.11
CA ALA A 371 16.58 -8.00 -13.77
C ALA A 371 17.63 -6.89 -13.89
N VAL A 372 17.36 -5.74 -13.31
CA VAL A 372 18.29 -4.61 -13.30
C VAL A 372 18.64 -4.27 -11.86
N VAL A 373 19.94 -4.17 -11.57
CA VAL A 373 20.44 -3.76 -10.26
C VAL A 373 21.29 -2.52 -10.43
N HIS A 374 20.81 -1.39 -9.90
CA HIS A 374 21.59 -0.17 -9.79
C HIS A 374 22.23 -0.11 -8.41
N THR A 375 23.53 0.16 -8.34
CA THR A 375 24.27 0.13 -7.06
C THR A 375 25.18 1.34 -6.90
N SER A 376 25.44 1.72 -5.64
CA SER A 376 26.45 2.71 -5.29
C SER A 376 27.89 2.17 -5.36
N ALA A 377 28.04 0.85 -5.49
CA ALA A 377 29.35 0.22 -5.70
C ALA A 377 29.83 0.38 -7.16
N PRO A 378 31.14 0.29 -7.42
CA PRO A 378 31.66 0.23 -8.80
C PRO A 378 31.15 -0.99 -9.60
N ALA A 379 30.92 -2.13 -8.95
CA ALA A 379 30.16 -3.29 -9.47
C ALA A 379 29.94 -4.33 -8.36
N LEU A 380 28.72 -4.88 -8.23
CA LEU A 380 28.46 -6.04 -7.37
C LEU A 380 28.81 -7.35 -8.08
N PRO A 381 29.31 -8.38 -7.37
CA PRO A 381 29.57 -9.69 -7.98
C PRO A 381 28.29 -10.28 -8.59
N GLU A 382 28.35 -10.68 -9.87
CA GLU A 382 27.18 -11.21 -10.58
C GLU A 382 26.58 -12.45 -9.88
N LEU A 383 27.44 -13.34 -9.38
CA LEU A 383 27.02 -14.54 -8.65
C LEU A 383 26.19 -14.19 -7.42
N LEU A 384 26.62 -13.17 -6.66
CA LEU A 384 25.90 -12.68 -5.49
C LEU A 384 24.49 -12.19 -5.88
N VAL A 385 24.42 -11.36 -6.92
CA VAL A 385 23.14 -10.79 -7.37
C VAL A 385 22.20 -11.88 -7.88
N ARG A 386 22.71 -12.84 -8.65
CA ARG A 386 21.93 -14.00 -9.12
C ARG A 386 21.42 -14.86 -7.97
N GLN A 387 22.24 -15.09 -6.95
CA GLN A 387 21.82 -15.84 -5.76
C GLN A 387 20.67 -15.14 -5.02
N VAL A 388 20.79 -13.83 -4.76
CA VAL A 388 19.73 -13.08 -4.07
C VAL A 388 18.43 -13.08 -4.87
N ILE A 389 18.50 -12.70 -6.15
CA ILE A 389 17.31 -12.62 -7.01
C ILE A 389 16.70 -14.02 -7.21
N GLY A 390 17.52 -15.04 -7.42
CA GLY A 390 17.05 -16.43 -7.56
C GLY A 390 16.34 -16.94 -6.32
N HIS A 391 16.88 -16.66 -5.12
CA HIS A 391 16.19 -17.00 -3.87
C HIS A 391 14.88 -16.23 -3.70
N MET A 392 14.86 -14.92 -4.01
CA MET A 392 13.64 -14.11 -3.92
C MET A 392 12.53 -14.57 -4.87
N LEU A 393 12.89 -15.08 -6.05
CA LEU A 393 11.96 -15.57 -7.06
C LEU A 393 11.55 -17.03 -6.87
N GLY A 394 12.30 -17.79 -6.07
CA GLY A 394 11.94 -19.14 -5.62
C GLY A 394 11.22 -19.07 -4.27
N GLU A 395 11.93 -19.43 -3.20
CA GLU A 395 11.40 -19.49 -1.83
C GLU A 395 10.80 -18.16 -1.35
N GLY A 396 11.43 -17.03 -1.71
CA GLY A 396 10.98 -15.70 -1.29
C GLY A 396 9.57 -15.34 -1.79
N LEU A 397 9.14 -15.84 -2.96
CA LEU A 397 7.77 -15.63 -3.44
C LEU A 397 6.75 -16.41 -2.59
N GLU A 398 7.09 -17.61 -2.14
CA GLU A 398 6.20 -18.40 -1.27
C GLU A 398 6.09 -17.77 0.12
N GLU A 399 7.19 -17.21 0.65
CA GLU A 399 7.17 -16.44 1.88
C GLU A 399 6.33 -15.16 1.75
N ILE A 400 6.47 -14.43 0.63
CA ILE A 400 5.65 -13.25 0.33
C ILE A 400 4.17 -13.65 0.28
N ARG A 401 3.82 -14.71 -0.45
CA ARG A 401 2.44 -15.22 -0.55
C ARG A 401 1.85 -15.59 0.81
N SER A 402 2.58 -16.40 1.57
CA SER A 402 2.17 -16.83 2.90
C SER A 402 2.00 -15.64 3.84
N GLY A 403 2.93 -14.68 3.78
CA GLY A 403 2.88 -13.44 4.53
C GLY A 403 1.69 -12.55 4.14
N LEU A 404 1.37 -12.43 2.86
CA LEU A 404 0.20 -11.70 2.37
C LEU A 404 -1.11 -12.34 2.88
N LEU A 405 -1.23 -13.67 2.78
CA LEU A 405 -2.41 -14.41 3.28
C LEU A 405 -2.56 -14.30 4.81
N ALA A 406 -1.45 -14.25 5.53
CA ALA A 406 -1.43 -14.05 6.98
C ALA A 406 -1.58 -12.58 7.41
N GLY A 407 -1.59 -11.62 6.47
CA GLY A 407 -1.62 -10.19 6.78
C GLY A 407 -0.34 -9.66 7.44
N LYS A 408 0.79 -10.34 7.23
CA LYS A 408 2.12 -10.01 7.79
C LYS A 408 3.01 -9.23 6.83
N VAL A 409 2.59 -9.06 5.57
CA VAL A 409 3.31 -8.27 4.57
C VAL A 409 2.46 -7.06 4.22
N ALA A 410 3.00 -5.87 4.46
CA ALA A 410 2.36 -4.61 4.08
C ALA A 410 2.46 -4.37 2.57
N THR A 411 1.43 -3.75 2.00
CA THR A 411 1.37 -3.43 0.55
C THR A 411 1.32 -1.93 0.26
N ALA A 412 1.07 -1.10 1.29
CA ALA A 412 1.10 0.37 1.28
C ALA A 412 1.28 0.90 2.72
#